data_AF-A0A437UN25-F1
#
_entry.id   AF-A0A437UN25-F1
#
_cell.length_a   1.000
_cell.length_b   1.000
_cell.length_c   1.000
_cell.angle_alpha   90.00
_cell.angle_beta   90.00
_cell.angle_gamma   90.00
#
_symmetry.space_group_name_H-M   'P 1'
#
loop_
_entity.id
_entity.type
_entity.pdbx_description
1 polymer ?
#
loop_
_entity_poly.entity_id
_entity_poly.type
_entity_poly.pdbx_seq_one_letter_code
_entity_poly.pdbx_strand_id
1 'polypeptide(L)'
;MDFYFTDRMFQLKEIVSTNNETEVVMADEEDKLSVENGNRTLTGTLYFRPNQTKSVKDFANVGNYILFHDTNGKDIWMTIVETIHNPKSCTHMFVAEDAGVDLLNELVGPYKADKAYSIAFYIERFMYDSGFEIGFNEIPSLTRKLEWESEDTTALARLVSVANQFDNAEIDFSFKVDGTSVIRKYINVYKKRGKNNHETLYVNVDVDNIIVKSDIYDLGTSIYATGGTPEGKNDPINLKGYKYSDPDGRFVLGTDGVMRDTESVQKWSRLLSTSNPNPKSSHIQRLKRYETTDKKTLCDSVIRELKKISQPAVNYEVELIDLPEGVNIGDTIYLVDENEEVYLSARILELTHQYSNHSHSATLGDYLIQSGGTSQSLLDLAYELRDQVSRKRFDVKLEPTSQAFVDGKGTIKISAKVYDGSLDVSTNYNDFQWTRLNEAGEIDDNWSATNNILTVYPDSKNLWTYCCDVYNAENTLIGSGRTTILNLKNGGEGVGAYLYYAWADDQTGSSGFVLTKPTNITKHFMGICSSSSSVQPINPAEYTWQINSDWLAERLEKLEGSTGT
;
A
#
# COMPACT_ATOMS: atom_id res chain seq x y z
N MET A 1 -15.40 9.03 1.87
CA MET A 1 -14.72 9.34 3.15
C MET A 1 -14.99 10.79 3.46
N ASP A 2 -15.39 11.10 4.70
CA ASP A 2 -15.73 12.45 5.13
C ASP A 2 -14.59 13.10 5.92
N PHE A 3 -14.31 14.36 5.59
CA PHE A 3 -13.27 15.20 6.18
C PHE A 3 -13.90 16.44 6.80
N TYR A 4 -13.59 16.68 8.08
CA TYR A 4 -14.16 17.74 8.88
C TYR A 4 -13.17 18.89 8.98
N PHE A 5 -13.43 19.97 8.26
CA PHE A 5 -12.60 21.18 8.29
C PHE A 5 -13.03 22.08 9.43
N THR A 6 -12.08 22.42 10.31
CA THR A 6 -12.33 23.29 11.47
C THR A 6 -11.35 24.45 11.48
N ASP A 7 -11.76 25.58 12.06
CA ASP A 7 -10.82 26.66 12.35
C ASP A 7 -9.96 26.35 13.58
N ARG A 8 -9.03 27.25 13.90
CA ARG A 8 -8.12 27.11 15.06
C ARG A 8 -8.83 27.06 16.42
N MET A 9 -10.12 27.38 16.47
CA MET A 9 -10.95 27.27 17.67
C MET A 9 -11.75 25.97 17.69
N PHE A 10 -11.43 25.02 16.80
CA PHE A 10 -12.13 23.74 16.60
C PHE A 10 -13.61 23.90 16.22
N GLN A 11 -13.99 25.07 15.68
CA GLN A 11 -15.34 25.26 15.16
C GLN A 11 -15.43 24.62 13.78
N LEU A 12 -16.39 23.71 13.60
CA LEU A 12 -16.68 23.13 12.29
C LEU A 12 -17.03 24.23 11.29
N LYS A 13 -16.33 24.23 10.15
CA LYS A 13 -16.55 25.18 9.06
C LYS A 13 -17.19 24.50 7.87
N GLU A 14 -16.74 23.30 7.54
CA GLU A 14 -17.26 22.54 6.40
C GLU A 14 -17.01 21.04 6.57
N ILE A 15 -17.87 20.22 5.95
CA ILE A 15 -17.62 18.80 5.74
C ILE A 15 -17.39 18.58 4.25
N VAL A 16 -16.30 17.93 3.89
CA VAL A 16 -15.96 17.60 2.51
C VAL A 16 -15.86 16.09 2.37
N SER A 17 -16.46 15.53 1.32
CA SER A 17 -16.38 14.10 1.05
C SER A 17 -15.67 13.78 -0.27
N THR A 18 -15.17 12.56 -0.35
CA THR A 18 -14.56 11.96 -1.55
C THR A 18 -15.56 11.25 -2.47
N ASN A 19 -16.84 11.14 -2.06
CA ASN A 19 -17.89 10.40 -2.78
C ASN A 19 -18.90 11.30 -3.54
N ASN A 20 -18.59 12.58 -3.72
CA ASN A 20 -19.46 13.60 -4.33
C ASN A 20 -20.77 13.93 -3.58
N GLU A 21 -20.93 13.54 -2.31
CA GLU A 21 -22.13 13.86 -1.52
C GLU A 21 -22.17 15.31 -1.00
N THR A 22 -21.05 16.03 -1.07
CA THR A 22 -20.90 17.41 -0.61
C THR A 22 -20.73 18.39 -1.78
N GLU A 23 -21.09 19.67 -1.60
CA GLU A 23 -20.99 20.65 -2.70
C GLU A 23 -19.55 20.98 -3.11
N VAL A 24 -18.61 20.85 -2.17
CA VAL A 24 -17.17 20.85 -2.41
C VAL A 24 -16.72 19.40 -2.32
N VAL A 25 -15.94 18.94 -3.30
CA VAL A 25 -15.47 17.54 -3.37
C VAL A 25 -13.97 17.50 -3.16
N MET A 26 -13.49 16.52 -2.40
CA MET A 26 -12.06 16.22 -2.29
C MET A 26 -11.71 15.05 -3.21
N ALA A 27 -10.66 15.22 -4.01
CA ALA A 27 -10.09 14.17 -4.83
C ALA A 27 -8.57 14.39 -4.98
N ASP A 28 -7.89 13.46 -5.66
CA ASP A 28 -6.44 13.43 -5.81
C ASP A 28 -5.72 13.49 -4.46
N GLU A 29 -6.34 12.91 -3.44
CA GLU A 29 -5.82 12.89 -2.08
C GLU A 29 -4.88 11.72 -1.85
N GLU A 30 -3.85 11.98 -1.06
CA GLU A 30 -2.92 10.97 -0.58
C GLU A 30 -2.78 11.11 0.93
N ASP A 31 -3.23 10.09 1.64
CA ASP A 31 -3.01 9.92 3.06
C ASP A 31 -1.85 8.96 3.30
N LYS A 32 -0.68 9.53 3.62
CA LYS A 32 0.60 8.84 3.64
C LYS A 32 1.12 8.68 5.07
N LEU A 33 1.36 7.43 5.47
CA LEU A 33 1.89 7.03 6.77
C LEU A 33 3.34 6.56 6.63
N SER A 34 4.23 6.98 7.52
CA SER A 34 5.65 6.55 7.53
C SER A 34 6.09 6.00 8.88
N VAL A 35 6.93 4.95 8.87
CA VAL A 35 7.62 4.48 10.08
C VAL A 35 8.84 5.32 10.45
N GLU A 36 9.48 5.97 9.48
CA GLU A 36 10.80 6.62 9.65
C GLU A 36 10.72 7.81 10.60
N ASN A 37 9.73 8.68 10.35
CA ASN A 37 9.55 9.92 11.10
C ASN A 37 8.35 9.85 12.05
N GLY A 38 7.52 8.80 11.92
CA GLY A 38 6.29 8.62 12.68
C GLY A 38 5.16 9.58 12.31
N ASN A 39 5.42 10.58 11.47
CA ASN A 39 4.44 11.55 11.00
C ASN A 39 3.57 10.97 9.87
N ARG A 40 2.36 11.51 9.78
CA ARG A 40 1.38 11.24 8.74
C ARG A 40 1.09 12.53 7.98
N THR A 41 1.04 12.44 6.66
CA THR A 41 0.76 13.58 5.78
C THR A 41 -0.48 13.30 4.95
N LEU A 42 -1.40 14.25 4.92
CA LEU A 42 -2.54 14.25 4.01
C LEU A 42 -2.36 15.36 2.98
N THR A 43 -2.39 15.01 1.71
CA THR A 43 -2.52 15.96 0.61
C THR A 43 -3.88 15.78 -0.06
N GLY A 44 -4.37 16.80 -0.76
CA GLY A 44 -5.56 16.65 -1.59
C GLY A 44 -5.98 17.91 -2.30
N THR A 45 -6.89 17.73 -3.27
CA THR A 45 -7.46 18.82 -4.07
C THR A 45 -8.94 18.97 -3.78
N LEU A 46 -9.33 20.18 -3.33
CA LEU A 46 -10.73 20.58 -3.19
C LEU A 46 -11.23 21.19 -4.49
N TYR A 47 -12.28 20.60 -5.07
CA TYR A 47 -12.96 21.06 -6.26
C TYR A 47 -14.24 21.82 -5.87
N PHE A 48 -14.41 23.03 -6.39
CA PHE A 48 -15.51 23.92 -6.00
C PHE A 48 -16.15 24.66 -7.18
N ARG A 49 -17.26 25.35 -6.92
CA ARG A 49 -17.91 26.26 -7.88
C ARG A 49 -17.40 27.70 -7.72
N PRO A 50 -17.38 28.53 -8.77
CA PRO A 50 -16.84 29.90 -8.69
C PRO A 50 -17.38 30.76 -7.54
N ASN A 51 -18.65 30.58 -7.15
CA ASN A 51 -19.26 31.31 -6.03
C ASN A 51 -18.81 30.84 -4.64
N GLN A 52 -18.18 29.67 -4.53
CA GLN A 52 -17.67 29.08 -3.28
C GLN A 52 -16.19 29.42 -3.02
N THR A 53 -15.48 30.04 -3.97
CA THR A 53 -14.04 30.36 -3.91
C THR A 53 -13.60 30.95 -2.57
N LYS A 54 -14.35 31.92 -2.04
CA LYS A 54 -14.03 32.57 -0.77
C LYS A 54 -14.20 31.63 0.42
N SER A 55 -15.30 30.87 0.46
CA SER A 55 -15.57 29.92 1.53
C SER A 55 -14.46 28.86 1.61
N VAL A 56 -14.08 28.28 0.47
CA VAL A 56 -13.00 27.27 0.41
C VAL A 56 -11.68 27.82 0.92
N LYS A 57 -11.30 29.03 0.51
CA LYS A 57 -10.10 29.68 1.06
C LYS A 57 -10.17 29.90 2.56
N ASP A 58 -11.35 30.20 3.10
CA ASP A 58 -11.53 30.53 4.51
C ASP A 58 -11.50 29.26 5.38
N PHE A 59 -12.18 28.18 4.98
CA PHE A 59 -12.22 26.94 5.77
C PHE A 59 -11.00 26.04 5.60
N ALA A 60 -10.37 26.01 4.42
CA ALA A 60 -9.18 25.22 4.14
C ALA A 60 -7.88 26.03 4.27
N ASN A 61 -7.90 27.17 4.99
CA ASN A 61 -6.74 28.03 5.13
C ASN A 61 -5.60 27.38 5.92
N VAL A 62 -4.35 27.81 5.68
CA VAL A 62 -3.21 27.40 6.51
C VAL A 62 -3.46 27.68 8.00
N GLY A 63 -3.08 26.74 8.84
CA GLY A 63 -3.28 26.74 10.28
C GLY A 63 -4.64 26.22 10.75
N ASN A 64 -5.63 26.05 9.85
CA ASN A 64 -6.87 25.33 10.17
C ASN A 64 -6.61 23.82 10.27
N TYR A 65 -7.61 23.08 10.75
CA TYR A 65 -7.48 21.66 11.00
C TYR A 65 -8.40 20.81 10.13
N ILE A 66 -7.95 19.60 9.84
CA ILE A 66 -8.72 18.53 9.22
C ILE A 66 -8.83 17.41 10.25
N LEU A 67 -10.05 16.92 10.49
CA LEU A 67 -10.31 15.73 11.29
C LEU A 67 -11.01 14.68 10.42
N PHE A 68 -10.70 13.40 10.65
CA PHE A 68 -11.36 12.28 9.99
C PHE A 68 -11.11 10.99 10.79
N HIS A 69 -11.87 9.94 10.49
CA HIS A 69 -11.55 8.59 10.94
C HIS A 69 -10.84 7.86 9.80
N ASP A 70 -9.70 7.25 10.10
CA ASP A 70 -9.06 6.40 9.10
C ASP A 70 -9.80 5.07 8.91
N THR A 71 -9.33 4.23 7.98
CA THR A 71 -9.95 2.93 7.66
C THR A 71 -9.97 1.96 8.84
N ASN A 72 -9.14 2.17 9.86
CA ASN A 72 -9.15 1.40 11.11
C ASN A 72 -10.04 2.03 12.18
N GLY A 73 -10.74 3.12 11.87
CA GLY A 73 -11.58 3.86 12.80
C GLY A 73 -10.80 4.71 13.82
N LYS A 74 -9.51 4.97 13.59
CA LYS A 74 -8.70 5.82 14.48
C LYS A 74 -9.02 7.29 14.21
N ASP A 75 -9.15 8.08 15.28
CA ASP A 75 -9.29 9.53 15.21
C ASP A 75 -8.00 10.17 14.70
N ILE A 76 -8.10 10.91 13.59
CA ILE A 76 -6.99 11.65 13.00
C ILE A 76 -7.27 13.14 13.10
N TRP A 77 -6.23 13.89 13.48
CA TRP A 77 -6.21 15.34 13.49
C TRP A 77 -4.95 15.81 12.77
N MET A 78 -5.12 16.74 11.83
CA MET A 78 -4.02 17.31 11.07
C MET A 78 -4.12 18.82 11.00
N THR A 79 -2.97 19.49 10.96
CA THR A 79 -2.89 20.93 10.68
C THR A 79 -2.57 21.17 9.23
N ILE A 80 -3.33 22.03 8.55
CA ILE A 80 -3.04 22.47 7.18
C ILE A 80 -1.80 23.37 7.22
N VAL A 81 -0.71 22.95 6.60
CA VAL A 81 0.59 23.65 6.61
C VAL A 81 0.85 24.39 5.31
N GLU A 82 0.27 23.93 4.20
CA GLU A 82 0.43 24.54 2.88
C GLU A 82 -0.90 24.52 2.11
N THR A 83 -1.14 25.56 1.30
CA THR A 83 -2.30 25.64 0.40
C THR A 83 -1.95 26.31 -0.92
N ILE A 84 -2.53 25.84 -2.03
CA ILE A 84 -2.47 26.47 -3.34
C ILE A 84 -3.90 26.68 -3.85
N HIS A 85 -4.33 27.93 -3.96
CA HIS A 85 -5.69 28.27 -4.41
C HIS A 85 -5.71 28.80 -5.85
N ASN A 86 -6.47 28.14 -6.73
CA ASN A 86 -6.66 28.57 -8.11
C ASN A 86 -8.16 28.77 -8.42
N PRO A 87 -8.65 30.02 -8.41
CA PRO A 87 -10.06 30.31 -8.68
C PRO A 87 -10.45 30.13 -10.15
N LYS A 88 -9.48 30.07 -11.08
CA LYS A 88 -9.75 29.86 -12.51
C LYS A 88 -10.06 28.40 -12.83
N SER A 89 -9.29 27.47 -12.27
CA SER A 89 -9.57 26.03 -12.36
C SER A 89 -10.59 25.57 -11.32
N CYS A 90 -10.99 26.46 -10.41
CA CYS A 90 -11.84 26.14 -9.26
C CYS A 90 -11.28 25.01 -8.39
N THR A 91 -9.98 25.08 -8.10
CA THR A 91 -9.26 24.10 -7.28
C THR A 91 -8.55 24.76 -6.09
N HIS A 92 -8.49 24.05 -4.97
CA HIS A 92 -7.70 24.42 -3.80
C HIS A 92 -6.96 23.19 -3.27
N MET A 93 -5.64 23.16 -3.47
CA MET A 93 -4.79 22.06 -3.01
C MET A 93 -4.28 22.38 -1.60
N PHE A 94 -4.06 21.35 -0.78
CA PHE A 94 -3.49 21.51 0.54
C PHE A 94 -2.50 20.38 0.90
N VAL A 95 -1.64 20.67 1.89
CA VAL A 95 -0.83 19.70 2.62
C VAL A 95 -1.14 19.85 4.10
N ALA A 96 -1.39 18.75 4.80
CA ALA A 96 -1.66 18.72 6.22
C ALA A 96 -0.85 17.63 6.94
N GLU A 97 -0.48 17.89 8.19
CA GLU A 97 0.39 17.01 9.00
C GLU A 97 -0.12 16.85 10.44
N ASP A 98 0.10 15.67 11.03
CA ASP A 98 -0.42 15.28 12.35
C ASP A 98 0.49 15.63 13.54
N ALA A 99 1.77 15.90 13.31
CA ALA A 99 2.72 16.33 14.35
C ALA A 99 2.36 17.70 14.97
N GLY A 100 1.52 18.49 14.30
CA GLY A 100 1.12 19.83 14.74
C GLY A 100 2.24 20.86 14.59
N VAL A 101 1.86 22.13 14.55
CA VAL A 101 2.77 23.24 14.21
C VAL A 101 3.91 23.40 15.22
N ASP A 102 3.67 23.14 16.51
CA ASP A 102 4.70 23.28 17.55
C ASP A 102 5.84 22.29 17.31
N LEU A 103 5.54 21.02 17.01
CA LEU A 103 6.59 20.04 16.71
C LEU A 103 7.26 20.31 15.36
N LEU A 104 6.52 20.77 14.36
CA LEU A 104 7.02 21.03 13.01
C LEU A 104 7.92 22.27 12.93
N ASN A 105 7.60 23.34 13.66
CA ASN A 105 8.22 24.64 13.47
C ASN A 105 9.00 25.16 14.69
N GLU A 106 8.77 24.66 15.91
CA GLU A 106 9.56 25.09 17.06
C GLU A 106 10.98 24.54 16.95
N LEU A 107 11.96 25.42 17.17
CA LEU A 107 13.37 25.04 17.19
C LEU A 107 13.82 24.80 18.63
N VAL A 108 14.52 23.68 18.83
CA VAL A 108 15.08 23.31 20.13
C VAL A 108 16.61 23.42 20.11
N GLY A 109 17.12 24.07 21.15
CA GLY A 109 18.54 24.35 21.30
C GLY A 109 19.41 23.13 21.65
N PRO A 110 20.70 23.37 21.95
CA PRO A 110 21.61 22.35 22.37
C PRO A 110 21.20 21.82 23.75
N TYR A 111 21.49 20.55 24.02
CA TYR A 111 21.20 19.95 25.31
C TYR A 111 22.20 18.85 25.65
N LYS A 112 22.71 18.89 26.88
CA LYS A 112 23.59 17.87 27.45
C LYS A 112 22.98 17.32 28.73
N ALA A 113 22.64 16.04 28.73
CA ALA A 113 22.16 15.37 29.93
C ALA A 113 23.29 15.22 30.96
N ASP A 114 23.01 15.46 32.24
CA ASP A 114 23.96 15.30 33.36
C ASP A 114 24.15 13.81 33.73
N LYS A 115 23.09 13.01 33.61
CA LYS A 115 23.05 11.56 33.84
C LYS A 115 22.24 10.85 32.76
N ALA A 116 22.10 9.52 32.89
CA ALA A 116 21.21 8.77 32.02
C ALA A 116 19.74 9.02 32.41
N TYR A 117 18.89 9.22 31.41
CA TYR A 117 17.45 9.43 31.54
C TYR A 117 16.66 8.48 30.64
N SER A 118 15.38 8.27 30.96
CA SER A 118 14.45 7.51 30.13
C SER A 118 14.09 8.27 28.85
N ILE A 119 13.54 7.56 27.85
CA ILE A 119 13.07 8.20 26.62
C ILE A 119 11.95 9.22 26.91
N ALA A 120 11.04 8.90 27.84
CA ALA A 120 9.94 9.79 28.23
C ALA A 120 10.45 11.14 28.71
N PHE A 121 11.52 11.16 29.52
CA PHE A 121 12.14 12.40 29.99
C PHE A 121 12.63 13.29 28.83
N TYR A 122 13.28 12.70 27.82
CA TYR A 122 13.77 13.46 26.67
C TYR A 122 12.61 13.97 25.80
N ILE A 123 11.61 13.13 25.55
CA ILE A 123 10.43 13.51 24.77
C ILE A 123 9.69 14.65 25.48
N GLU A 124 9.33 14.50 26.76
CA GLU A 124 8.69 15.54 27.58
C GLU A 124 9.45 16.87 27.60
N ARG A 125 10.79 16.80 27.58
CA ARG A 125 11.65 17.98 27.53
C ARG A 125 11.55 18.72 26.20
N PHE A 126 11.55 18.01 25.07
CA PHE A 126 11.60 18.61 23.74
C PHE A 126 10.23 18.92 23.14
N MET A 127 9.16 18.42 23.75
CA MET A 127 7.77 18.75 23.41
C MET A 127 7.13 19.73 24.40
N TYR A 128 7.92 20.33 25.31
CA TYR A 128 7.41 21.15 26.40
C TYR A 128 6.46 22.24 25.89
N ASP A 129 5.28 22.36 26.49
CA ASP A 129 4.21 23.31 26.11
C ASP A 129 3.53 23.09 24.73
N SER A 130 3.86 22.03 23.99
CA SER A 130 3.20 21.69 22.71
C SER A 130 1.76 21.16 22.84
N GLY A 131 1.33 20.85 24.07
CA GLY A 131 0.05 20.20 24.36
C GLY A 131 -0.01 18.71 24.01
N PHE A 132 1.09 18.11 23.55
CA PHE A 132 1.23 16.65 23.52
C PHE A 132 1.52 16.10 24.92
N GLU A 133 1.25 14.82 25.13
CA GLU A 133 1.69 14.02 26.28
C GLU A 133 2.25 12.65 25.82
N ILE A 134 3.02 11.99 26.68
CA ILE A 134 3.45 10.61 26.41
C ILE A 134 2.22 9.69 26.44
N GLY A 135 2.03 8.92 25.37
CA GLY A 135 1.05 7.86 25.28
C GLY A 135 1.62 6.49 25.65
N PHE A 136 1.43 5.51 24.78
CA PHE A 136 1.98 4.18 24.91
C PHE A 136 3.53 4.21 24.86
N ASN A 137 4.21 3.39 25.68
CA ASN A 137 5.65 3.32 25.71
C ASN A 137 6.16 1.89 26.00
N GLU A 138 6.79 1.27 25.01
CA GLU A 138 7.33 -0.10 25.11
C GLU A 138 8.71 -0.22 25.77
N ILE A 139 9.40 0.91 25.97
CA ILE A 139 10.75 0.98 26.54
C ILE A 139 10.84 1.89 27.78
N PRO A 140 9.93 1.76 28.77
CA PRO A 140 9.85 2.72 29.88
C PRO A 140 11.09 2.69 30.79
N SER A 141 11.81 1.57 30.85
CA SER A 141 12.96 1.37 31.74
C SER A 141 14.32 1.60 31.06
N LEU A 142 14.38 1.69 29.73
CA LEU A 142 15.64 1.89 29.03
C LEU A 142 16.11 3.33 29.26
N THR A 143 17.39 3.51 29.60
CA THR A 143 17.97 4.84 29.83
C THR A 143 19.17 5.10 28.94
N ARG A 144 19.34 6.36 28.52
CA ARG A 144 20.49 6.85 27.76
C ARG A 144 20.96 8.19 28.31
N LYS A 145 22.25 8.49 28.20
CA LYS A 145 22.81 9.83 28.43
C LYS A 145 23.09 10.44 27.06
N LEU A 146 22.28 11.43 26.66
CA LEU A 146 22.29 12.02 25.32
C LEU A 146 22.79 13.46 25.34
N GLU A 147 23.32 13.89 24.20
CA GLU A 147 23.88 15.21 23.97
C GLU A 147 23.61 15.67 22.53
N TRP A 148 23.31 16.95 22.35
CA TRP A 148 23.14 17.63 21.07
C TRP A 148 23.80 19.00 21.13
N GLU A 149 24.63 19.29 20.13
CA GLU A 149 25.41 20.54 20.04
C GLU A 149 24.76 21.59 19.11
N SER A 150 23.78 21.19 18.28
CA SER A 150 23.13 22.10 17.32
C SER A 150 21.99 22.90 17.97
N GLU A 151 21.87 24.17 17.61
CA GLU A 151 20.82 25.08 18.09
C GLU A 151 19.60 25.15 17.15
N ASP A 152 19.71 24.66 15.91
CA ASP A 152 18.69 24.80 14.85
C ASP A 152 18.14 23.44 14.42
N THR A 153 17.31 22.82 15.25
CA THR A 153 16.61 21.57 14.88
C THR A 153 15.16 21.66 15.33
N THR A 154 14.22 21.25 14.47
CA THR A 154 12.80 21.23 14.85
C THR A 154 12.58 20.27 16.02
N ALA A 155 11.60 20.55 16.87
CA ALA A 155 11.23 19.66 17.96
C ALA A 155 10.93 18.25 17.44
N LEU A 156 10.20 18.10 16.32
CA LEU A 156 9.97 16.80 15.67
C LEU A 156 11.27 16.08 15.31
N ALA A 157 12.20 16.76 14.61
CA ALA A 157 13.47 16.15 14.23
C ALA A 157 14.31 15.77 15.46
N ARG A 158 14.20 16.54 16.56
CA ARG A 158 14.83 16.19 17.84
C ARG A 158 14.18 14.95 18.46
N LEU A 159 12.86 14.81 18.42
CA LEU A 159 12.15 13.63 18.91
C LEU A 159 12.51 12.37 18.13
N VAL A 160 12.59 12.45 16.79
CA VAL A 160 13.08 11.35 15.94
C VAL A 160 14.53 11.00 16.28
N SER A 161 15.39 12.00 16.48
CA SER A 161 16.77 11.79 16.94
C SER A 161 16.84 11.10 18.30
N VAL A 162 15.99 11.47 19.25
CA VAL A 162 15.84 10.78 20.53
C VAL A 162 15.48 9.31 20.30
N ALA A 163 14.42 9.03 19.56
CA ALA A 163 13.95 7.66 19.31
C ALA A 163 15.06 6.77 18.69
N ASN A 164 15.78 7.32 17.70
CA ASN A 164 16.92 6.65 17.07
C ASN A 164 18.03 6.26 18.07
N GLN A 165 18.33 7.13 19.04
CA GLN A 165 19.34 6.87 20.07
C GLN A 165 18.90 5.82 21.12
N PHE A 166 17.60 5.51 21.19
CA PHE A 166 17.02 4.48 22.04
C PHE A 166 16.81 3.17 21.26
N ASP A 167 17.89 2.66 20.66
CA ASP A 167 17.93 1.41 19.91
C ASP A 167 17.06 1.41 18.63
N ASN A 168 17.02 2.56 17.93
CA ASN A 168 16.14 2.79 16.78
C ASN A 168 14.66 2.54 17.13
N ALA A 169 14.24 3.01 18.30
CA ALA A 169 12.83 3.07 18.65
C ALA A 169 12.06 3.93 17.64
N GLU A 170 10.78 3.67 17.51
CA GLU A 170 9.89 4.35 16.57
C GLU A 170 8.78 5.07 17.32
N ILE A 171 8.31 6.17 16.76
CA ILE A 171 7.22 6.97 17.33
C ILE A 171 6.03 7.02 16.38
N ASP A 172 4.84 7.30 16.92
CA ASP A 172 3.67 7.70 16.15
C ASP A 172 2.82 8.70 16.95
N PHE A 173 1.86 9.32 16.28
CA PHE A 173 0.93 10.25 16.88
C PHE A 173 -0.48 9.64 16.98
N SER A 174 -1.16 9.93 18.07
CA SER A 174 -2.57 9.56 18.23
C SER A 174 -3.33 10.61 19.00
N PHE A 175 -4.62 10.68 18.75
CA PHE A 175 -5.48 11.74 19.25
C PHE A 175 -6.68 11.14 19.96
N LYS A 176 -7.19 11.87 20.95
CA LYS A 176 -8.52 11.64 21.47
C LYS A 176 -9.39 12.82 21.06
N VAL A 177 -10.42 12.55 20.28
CA VAL A 177 -11.33 13.57 19.76
C VAL A 177 -12.70 13.43 20.42
N ASP A 178 -13.34 14.56 20.73
CA ASP A 178 -14.72 14.65 21.18
C ASP A 178 -15.47 15.65 20.28
N GLY A 179 -16.34 15.13 19.42
CA GLY A 179 -16.94 15.90 18.32
C GLY A 179 -15.86 16.40 17.35
N THR A 180 -15.68 17.73 17.27
CA THR A 180 -14.63 18.37 16.45
C THR A 180 -13.45 18.87 17.28
N SER A 181 -13.43 18.61 18.59
CA SER A 181 -12.40 19.10 19.50
C SER A 181 -11.38 18.01 19.81
N VAL A 182 -10.10 18.33 19.65
CA VAL A 182 -9.01 17.45 20.11
C VAL A 182 -8.80 17.69 21.60
N ILE A 183 -9.12 16.70 22.41
CA ILE A 183 -9.01 16.81 23.88
C ILE A 183 -7.68 16.31 24.41
N ARG A 184 -6.99 15.42 23.69
CA ARG A 184 -5.64 14.94 24.01
C ARG A 184 -4.85 14.59 22.75
N LYS A 185 -3.54 14.82 22.80
CA LYS A 185 -2.59 14.48 21.74
C LYS A 185 -1.46 13.65 22.37
N TYR A 186 -1.15 12.52 21.77
CA TYR A 186 -0.16 11.58 22.31
C TYR A 186 0.99 11.37 21.35
N ILE A 187 2.19 11.24 21.92
CA ILE A 187 3.35 10.64 21.26
C ILE A 187 3.52 9.24 21.84
N ASN A 188 3.36 8.22 21.01
CA ASN A 188 3.60 6.84 21.41
C ASN A 188 5.01 6.41 21.04
N VAL A 189 5.57 5.47 21.80
CA VAL A 189 6.93 4.97 21.66
C VAL A 189 6.90 3.44 21.55
N TYR A 190 7.49 2.93 20.47
CA TYR A 190 7.59 1.51 20.15
C TYR A 190 9.06 1.10 20.05
N LYS A 191 9.38 -0.15 20.41
CA LYS A 191 10.67 -0.75 20.06
C LYS A 191 10.80 -0.90 18.55
N LYS A 192 9.72 -1.34 17.92
CA LYS A 192 9.54 -1.49 16.48
C LYS A 192 8.03 -1.60 16.24
N ARG A 193 7.45 -0.72 15.40
CA ARG A 193 6.02 -0.72 15.08
C ARG A 193 5.66 -1.93 14.22
N GLY A 194 4.40 -2.34 14.34
CA GLY A 194 3.80 -3.40 13.55
C GLY A 194 4.05 -4.81 14.08
N LYS A 195 3.30 -5.73 13.51
CA LYS A 195 3.21 -7.16 13.87
C LYS A 195 3.59 -8.01 12.67
N ASN A 196 3.97 -9.26 12.92
CA ASN A 196 4.08 -10.27 11.88
C ASN A 196 2.89 -11.23 12.04
N ASN A 197 1.88 -11.06 11.21
CA ASN A 197 0.67 -11.92 11.24
C ASN A 197 0.73 -13.02 10.18
N HIS A 198 1.83 -13.16 9.46
CA HIS A 198 1.94 -14.07 8.32
C HIS A 198 0.93 -13.79 7.19
N GLU A 199 0.50 -12.52 7.06
CA GLU A 199 -0.36 -12.11 5.95
C GLU A 199 0.40 -12.24 4.63
N THR A 200 -0.16 -12.98 3.69
CA THR A 200 0.48 -13.30 2.40
C THR A 200 -0.34 -12.70 1.27
N LEU A 201 0.31 -11.85 0.47
CA LEU A 201 -0.28 -11.16 -0.66
C LEU A 201 0.27 -11.76 -1.96
N TYR A 202 -0.62 -12.12 -2.87
CA TYR A 202 -0.26 -12.73 -4.15
C TYR A 202 -0.41 -11.72 -5.30
N VAL A 203 0.58 -11.70 -6.20
CA VAL A 203 0.50 -10.90 -7.43
C VAL A 203 -0.65 -11.39 -8.30
N ASN A 204 -1.45 -10.46 -8.83
CA ASN A 204 -2.72 -10.66 -9.54
C ASN A 204 -3.92 -11.08 -8.67
N VAL A 205 -3.78 -11.13 -7.34
CA VAL A 205 -4.90 -11.35 -6.41
C VAL A 205 -5.05 -10.15 -5.48
N ASP A 206 -4.00 -9.90 -4.68
CA ASP A 206 -3.97 -8.83 -3.67
C ASP A 206 -3.05 -7.68 -4.12
N VAL A 207 -2.06 -8.00 -4.97
CA VAL A 207 -1.05 -7.06 -5.47
C VAL A 207 -1.24 -6.87 -6.98
N ASP A 208 -1.39 -5.62 -7.42
CA ASP A 208 -1.50 -5.28 -8.83
C ASP A 208 -0.12 -5.31 -9.49
N ASN A 209 0.88 -4.75 -8.81
CA ASN A 209 2.20 -4.55 -9.36
C ASN A 209 3.28 -4.51 -8.26
N ILE A 210 4.45 -5.09 -8.57
CA ILE A 210 5.66 -4.99 -7.75
C ILE A 210 6.76 -4.38 -8.62
N ILE A 211 7.19 -3.17 -8.26
CA ILE A 211 8.32 -2.51 -8.90
C ILE A 211 9.58 -2.75 -8.06
N VAL A 212 10.54 -3.46 -8.64
CA VAL A 212 11.83 -3.75 -8.01
C VAL A 212 12.87 -2.70 -8.44
N LYS A 213 13.37 -1.91 -7.50
CA LYS A 213 14.46 -0.95 -7.72
C LYS A 213 15.72 -1.47 -7.06
N SER A 214 16.84 -1.55 -7.78
CA SER A 214 18.11 -1.98 -7.20
C SER A 214 19.26 -1.07 -7.58
N ASP A 215 20.16 -0.80 -6.63
CA ASP A 215 21.39 -0.04 -6.87
C ASP A 215 22.57 -0.53 -6.02
N ILE A 216 23.76 -0.05 -6.38
CA ILE A 216 25.03 -0.35 -5.71
C ILE A 216 25.80 0.91 -5.32
N TYR A 217 25.16 2.09 -5.29
CA TYR A 217 25.84 3.34 -4.97
C TYR A 217 26.48 3.29 -3.58
N ASP A 218 25.78 2.66 -2.63
CA ASP A 218 26.23 2.52 -1.26
C ASP A 218 26.94 1.21 -0.91
N LEU A 219 27.12 0.34 -1.90
CA LEU A 219 27.76 -0.95 -1.73
C LEU A 219 29.17 -0.82 -1.11
N GLY A 220 29.44 -1.65 -0.10
CA GLY A 220 30.72 -1.72 0.59
C GLY A 220 31.01 -3.14 1.08
N THR A 221 32.21 -3.64 0.80
CA THR A 221 32.65 -4.97 1.26
C THR A 221 33.61 -4.91 2.45
N SER A 222 33.87 -3.69 2.95
CA SER A 222 34.59 -3.45 4.21
C SER A 222 34.28 -2.08 4.79
N ILE A 223 34.43 -1.93 6.10
CA ILE A 223 34.23 -0.66 6.82
C ILE A 223 35.46 -0.37 7.69
N TYR A 224 35.99 0.84 7.54
CA TYR A 224 36.81 1.47 8.57
C TYR A 224 35.93 2.41 9.39
N ALA A 225 35.87 2.20 10.70
CA ALA A 225 35.00 2.97 11.58
C ALA A 225 35.77 3.74 12.65
N THR A 226 35.24 4.92 12.95
CA THR A 226 35.62 5.74 14.10
C THR A 226 34.43 5.93 15.02
N GLY A 227 34.64 5.89 16.33
CA GLY A 227 33.64 6.21 17.34
C GLY A 227 33.81 7.63 17.88
N GLY A 228 33.19 7.89 19.03
CA GLY A 228 33.39 9.13 19.79
C GLY A 228 34.79 9.20 20.41
N THR A 229 35.15 10.40 20.89
CA THR A 229 36.39 10.65 21.63
C THR A 229 36.15 10.45 23.14
N PRO A 230 36.80 9.47 23.79
CA PRO A 230 36.64 9.27 25.23
C PRO A 230 37.14 10.48 26.02
N GLU A 231 36.56 10.70 27.20
CA GLU A 231 36.96 11.80 28.07
C GLU A 231 38.47 11.75 28.40
N GLY A 232 39.14 12.89 28.28
CA GLY A 232 40.59 13.00 28.49
C GLY A 232 41.46 12.41 27.37
N LYS A 233 40.89 12.09 26.21
CA LYS A 233 41.62 11.71 24.99
C LYS A 233 41.45 12.78 23.90
N ASN A 234 42.41 12.83 22.97
CA ASN A 234 42.37 13.73 21.82
C ASN A 234 41.84 13.04 20.55
N ASP A 235 41.95 11.70 20.49
CA ASP A 235 41.61 10.92 19.31
C ASP A 235 40.34 10.08 19.54
N PRO A 236 39.46 9.97 18.53
CA PRO A 236 38.30 9.08 18.58
C PRO A 236 38.72 7.61 18.68
N ILE A 237 37.87 6.77 19.27
CA ILE A 237 38.12 5.33 19.25
C ILE A 237 38.02 4.76 17.83
N ASN A 238 38.71 3.65 17.58
CA ASN A 238 38.56 2.82 16.39
C ASN A 238 38.74 1.34 16.76
N LEU A 239 38.56 0.45 15.78
CA LEU A 239 38.68 -1.00 16.00
C LEU A 239 40.12 -1.54 15.87
N LYS A 240 41.13 -0.68 15.70
CA LYS A 240 42.53 -1.13 15.64
C LYS A 240 42.92 -1.79 16.97
N GLY A 241 43.44 -3.01 16.87
CA GLY A 241 43.82 -3.83 18.03
C GLY A 241 42.65 -4.40 18.84
N TYR A 242 41.39 -4.16 18.46
CA TYR A 242 40.24 -4.82 19.07
C TYR A 242 40.17 -6.27 18.61
N LYS A 243 39.76 -7.18 19.51
CA LYS A 243 39.62 -8.60 19.19
C LYS A 243 38.15 -8.92 19.02
N TYR A 244 37.80 -9.39 17.82
CA TYR A 244 36.47 -9.87 17.48
C TYR A 244 36.62 -11.23 16.79
N SER A 245 35.73 -12.15 17.11
CA SER A 245 35.61 -13.44 16.44
C SER A 245 34.16 -13.61 16.03
N ASP A 246 33.92 -13.71 14.74
CA ASP A 246 32.60 -13.95 14.19
C ASP A 246 32.23 -15.42 14.40
N PRO A 247 31.05 -15.74 14.96
CA PRO A 247 30.60 -17.12 15.13
C PRO A 247 30.54 -17.90 13.81
N ASP A 248 30.16 -17.21 12.73
CA ASP A 248 29.98 -17.80 11.39
C ASP A 248 31.26 -17.68 10.53
N GLY A 249 32.27 -16.94 11.00
CA GLY A 249 33.54 -16.71 10.31
C GLY A 249 33.46 -15.79 9.07
N ARG A 250 32.30 -15.20 8.78
CA ARG A 250 32.08 -14.33 7.61
C ARG A 250 32.79 -12.98 7.79
N PHE A 251 32.68 -12.38 8.96
CA PHE A 251 33.23 -11.05 9.25
C PHE A 251 34.61 -11.14 9.89
N VAL A 252 35.61 -10.54 9.24
CA VAL A 252 37.01 -10.58 9.70
C VAL A 252 37.47 -9.17 10.04
N LEU A 253 37.80 -8.95 11.31
CA LEU A 253 38.44 -7.72 11.76
C LEU A 253 39.96 -7.81 11.57
N GLY A 254 40.50 -6.98 10.68
CA GLY A 254 41.94 -6.91 10.45
C GLY A 254 42.68 -6.20 11.59
N THR A 255 43.99 -6.44 11.68
CA THR A 255 44.87 -5.75 12.64
C THR A 255 44.97 -4.24 12.39
N ASP A 256 44.58 -3.80 11.20
CA ASP A 256 44.42 -2.40 10.79
C ASP A 256 43.14 -1.74 11.32
N GLY A 257 42.23 -2.51 11.93
CA GLY A 257 40.95 -2.02 12.43
C GLY A 257 39.85 -1.94 11.38
N VAL A 258 40.05 -2.52 10.19
CA VAL A 258 39.04 -2.58 9.13
C VAL A 258 38.25 -3.90 9.26
N MET A 259 36.92 -3.79 9.37
CA MET A 259 36.02 -4.93 9.31
C MET A 259 35.77 -5.31 7.86
N ARG A 260 35.95 -6.58 7.50
CA ARG A 260 35.84 -7.10 6.13
C ARG A 260 34.79 -8.20 6.06
N ASP A 261 34.02 -8.19 4.98
CA ASP A 261 33.12 -9.29 4.66
C ASP A 261 33.78 -10.19 3.61
N THR A 262 34.02 -11.44 4.01
CA THR A 262 34.74 -12.43 3.18
C THR A 262 33.91 -12.99 2.05
N GLU A 263 32.58 -12.83 2.08
CA GLU A 263 31.67 -13.30 1.05
C GLU A 263 31.45 -12.24 -0.02
N SER A 264 31.11 -11.01 0.37
CA SER A 264 30.81 -9.94 -0.60
C SER A 264 32.02 -9.52 -1.43
N VAL A 265 33.25 -9.63 -0.89
CA VAL A 265 34.47 -9.40 -1.67
C VAL A 265 34.62 -10.36 -2.85
N GLN A 266 34.10 -11.58 -2.74
CA GLN A 266 34.15 -12.55 -3.84
C GLN A 266 33.22 -12.15 -4.99
N LYS A 267 32.16 -11.39 -4.70
CA LYS A 267 31.17 -10.94 -5.68
C LYS A 267 31.52 -9.60 -6.32
N TRP A 268 32.10 -8.68 -5.54
CA TRP A 268 32.20 -7.26 -5.93
C TRP A 268 33.63 -6.75 -6.07
N SER A 269 34.63 -7.55 -5.74
CA SER A 269 36.03 -7.14 -5.94
C SER A 269 36.31 -6.87 -7.41
N ARG A 270 37.03 -5.77 -7.68
CA ARG A 270 37.56 -5.47 -9.01
C ARG A 270 38.49 -6.56 -9.58
N LEU A 271 38.90 -7.52 -8.75
CA LEU A 271 39.72 -8.66 -9.15
C LEU A 271 38.88 -9.86 -9.60
N LEU A 272 37.55 -9.79 -9.54
CA LEU A 272 36.66 -10.85 -10.00
C LEU A 272 36.85 -11.06 -11.50
N SER A 273 37.18 -12.28 -11.87
CA SER A 273 37.36 -12.69 -13.27
C SER A 273 37.16 -14.21 -13.40
N THR A 274 37.10 -14.71 -14.63
CA THR A 274 37.09 -16.15 -14.90
C THR A 274 38.31 -16.87 -14.32
N SER A 275 39.47 -16.19 -14.24
CA SER A 275 40.70 -16.72 -13.66
C SER A 275 40.83 -16.52 -12.14
N ASN A 276 39.95 -15.72 -11.56
CA ASN A 276 39.87 -15.47 -10.13
C ASN A 276 38.39 -15.34 -9.70
N PRO A 277 37.64 -16.45 -9.65
CA PRO A 277 36.21 -16.44 -9.36
C PRO A 277 35.90 -16.17 -7.88
N ASN A 278 36.89 -16.31 -6.99
CA ASN A 278 36.73 -16.08 -5.54
C ASN A 278 37.81 -15.12 -4.99
N PRO A 279 37.81 -13.84 -5.38
CA PRO A 279 38.75 -12.85 -4.86
C PRO A 279 38.71 -12.76 -3.33
N LYS A 280 39.89 -12.67 -2.71
CA LYS A 280 40.04 -12.51 -1.25
C LYS A 280 40.49 -11.10 -0.83
N SER A 281 40.58 -10.16 -1.78
CA SER A 281 41.14 -8.82 -1.54
C SER A 281 40.58 -7.79 -2.53
N SER A 282 41.07 -6.54 -2.44
CA SER A 282 40.50 -5.37 -3.15
C SER A 282 39.05 -5.09 -2.75
N HIS A 283 38.83 -4.97 -1.45
CA HIS A 283 37.53 -4.58 -0.90
C HIS A 283 37.13 -3.16 -1.35
N ILE A 284 35.82 -2.95 -1.46
CA ILE A 284 35.21 -1.63 -1.59
C ILE A 284 35.06 -1.11 -0.16
N GLN A 285 35.96 -0.23 0.26
CA GLN A 285 36.01 0.25 1.65
C GLN A 285 35.13 1.48 1.83
N ARG A 286 34.30 1.46 2.88
CA ARG A 286 33.53 2.62 3.34
C ARG A 286 34.12 3.16 4.65
N LEU A 287 33.93 4.45 4.86
CA LEU A 287 34.30 5.17 6.07
C LEU A 287 33.03 5.52 6.83
N LYS A 288 32.94 5.13 8.11
CA LYS A 288 31.76 5.40 8.95
C LYS A 288 32.19 6.01 10.29
N ARG A 289 31.38 6.92 10.80
CA ARG A 289 31.57 7.58 12.10
C ARG A 289 30.35 7.29 12.98
N TYR A 290 30.62 7.01 14.24
CA TYR A 290 29.63 6.73 15.27
C TYR A 290 29.95 7.56 16.51
N GLU A 291 28.94 7.81 17.35
CA GLU A 291 29.13 8.61 18.57
C GLU A 291 29.60 7.79 19.77
N THR A 292 29.48 6.46 19.73
CA THR A 292 29.86 5.59 20.85
C THR A 292 31.35 5.65 21.16
N THR A 293 31.68 5.75 22.45
CA THR A 293 33.05 5.64 22.98
C THR A 293 33.39 4.21 23.45
N ASP A 294 32.47 3.26 23.29
CA ASP A 294 32.68 1.85 23.61
C ASP A 294 33.01 1.02 22.36
N LYS A 295 34.16 0.33 22.39
CA LYS A 295 34.65 -0.44 21.23
C LYS A 295 33.78 -1.64 20.87
N LYS A 296 33.11 -2.26 21.85
CA LYS A 296 32.20 -3.38 21.58
C LYS A 296 30.98 -2.88 20.80
N THR A 297 30.35 -1.83 21.30
CA THR A 297 29.20 -1.17 20.65
C THR A 297 29.57 -0.67 19.26
N LEU A 298 30.77 -0.11 19.09
CA LEU A 298 31.30 0.28 17.77
C LEU A 298 31.40 -0.93 16.83
N CYS A 299 31.99 -2.04 17.30
CA CYS A 299 32.14 -3.27 16.52
C CYS A 299 30.78 -3.84 16.09
N ASP A 300 29.83 -3.93 17.03
CA ASP A 300 28.48 -4.44 16.77
C ASP A 300 27.73 -3.57 15.75
N SER A 301 27.90 -2.25 15.82
CA SER A 301 27.32 -1.29 14.86
C SER A 301 27.92 -1.42 13.46
N VAL A 302 29.24 -1.62 13.38
CA VAL A 302 29.95 -1.83 12.11
C VAL A 302 29.52 -3.13 11.44
N ILE A 303 29.33 -4.21 12.19
CA ILE A 303 28.87 -5.49 11.64
C ILE A 303 27.45 -5.35 11.08
N ARG A 304 26.57 -4.67 11.82
CA ARG A 304 25.19 -4.40 11.37
C ARG A 304 25.16 -3.59 10.08
N GLU A 305 25.97 -2.53 10.01
CA GLU A 305 26.10 -1.70 8.82
C GLU A 305 26.68 -2.49 7.64
N LEU A 306 27.74 -3.26 7.87
CA LEU A 306 28.38 -4.05 6.82
C LEU A 306 27.46 -5.14 6.29
N LYS A 307 26.64 -5.76 7.14
CA LYS A 307 25.57 -6.67 6.71
C LYS A 307 24.62 -5.98 5.71
N LYS A 308 24.21 -4.74 5.98
CA LYS A 308 23.32 -3.93 5.13
C LYS A 308 23.96 -3.58 3.78
N ILE A 309 25.16 -3.02 3.79
CA ILE A 309 25.80 -2.46 2.58
C ILE A 309 26.60 -3.46 1.75
N SER A 310 26.77 -4.70 2.23
CA SER A 310 27.53 -5.75 1.52
C SER A 310 26.76 -6.41 0.37
N GLN A 311 25.48 -6.09 0.24
CA GLN A 311 24.59 -6.52 -0.84
C GLN A 311 24.08 -5.28 -1.60
N PRO A 312 23.60 -5.42 -2.84
CA PRO A 312 22.86 -4.36 -3.51
C PRO A 312 21.71 -3.88 -2.65
N ALA A 313 21.49 -2.57 -2.62
CA ALA A 313 20.24 -2.02 -2.09
C ALA A 313 19.14 -2.42 -3.06
N VAL A 314 18.08 -3.06 -2.57
CA VAL A 314 16.88 -3.42 -3.34
C VAL A 314 15.70 -2.81 -2.60
N ASN A 315 14.78 -2.17 -3.30
CA ASN A 315 13.54 -1.65 -2.74
C ASN A 315 12.38 -2.19 -3.57
N TYR A 316 11.27 -2.47 -2.88
CA TYR A 316 10.04 -2.96 -3.50
C TYR A 316 8.97 -1.90 -3.28
N GLU A 317 8.48 -1.34 -4.38
CA GLU A 317 7.27 -0.50 -4.39
C GLU A 317 6.12 -1.39 -4.85
N VAL A 318 5.04 -1.41 -4.07
CA VAL A 318 3.94 -2.34 -4.26
C VAL A 318 2.65 -1.56 -4.41
N GLU A 319 1.95 -1.80 -5.51
CA GLU A 319 0.60 -1.30 -5.76
C GLU A 319 -0.37 -2.41 -5.39
N LEU A 320 -1.29 -2.12 -4.47
CA LEU A 320 -2.22 -3.10 -3.91
C LEU A 320 -3.57 -2.98 -4.60
N ILE A 321 -4.17 -4.12 -4.96
CA ILE A 321 -5.56 -4.17 -5.45
C ILE A 321 -6.50 -3.95 -4.28
N ASP A 322 -6.23 -4.61 -3.16
CA ASP A 322 -6.93 -4.45 -1.90
C ASP A 322 -5.92 -4.56 -0.77
N LEU A 323 -6.06 -3.71 0.26
CA LEU A 323 -5.25 -3.80 1.46
C LEU A 323 -6.01 -4.66 2.47
N PRO A 324 -5.51 -5.85 2.86
CA PRO A 324 -6.27 -6.72 3.75
C PRO A 324 -6.57 -6.06 5.08
N GLU A 325 -7.77 -6.35 5.59
CA GLU A 325 -8.23 -5.80 6.87
C GLU A 325 -7.26 -6.12 8.00
N GLY A 326 -6.85 -5.10 8.75
CA GLY A 326 -5.94 -5.24 9.88
C GLY A 326 -4.45 -5.30 9.53
N VAL A 327 -4.07 -5.12 8.26
CA VAL A 327 -2.71 -4.78 7.82
C VAL A 327 -2.44 -3.31 8.08
N ASN A 328 -1.37 -3.02 8.82
CA ASN A 328 -1.02 -1.67 9.23
C ASN A 328 0.42 -1.31 8.85
N ILE A 329 0.69 0.00 8.80
CA ILE A 329 2.05 0.54 8.70
C ILE A 329 2.97 -0.10 9.75
N GLY A 330 4.15 -0.53 9.33
CA GLY A 330 5.12 -1.25 10.16
C GLY A 330 4.93 -2.77 10.22
N ASP A 331 3.81 -3.33 9.76
CA ASP A 331 3.59 -4.78 9.73
C ASP A 331 4.55 -5.47 8.75
N THR A 332 4.85 -6.74 9.03
CA THR A 332 5.57 -7.60 8.09
C THR A 332 4.56 -8.41 7.29
N ILE A 333 4.62 -8.27 5.97
CA ILE A 333 3.80 -9.01 5.00
C ILE A 333 4.69 -9.92 4.16
N TYR A 334 4.07 -10.95 3.59
CA TYR A 334 4.69 -11.88 2.66
C TYR A 334 4.16 -11.58 1.28
N LEU A 335 5.04 -11.47 0.29
CA LEU A 335 4.68 -11.29 -1.10
C LEU A 335 5.07 -12.52 -1.90
N VAL A 336 4.17 -12.96 -2.76
CA VAL A 336 4.38 -14.07 -3.68
C VAL A 336 4.13 -13.61 -5.10
N ASP A 337 5.18 -13.62 -5.91
CA ASP A 337 5.11 -13.58 -7.36
C ASP A 337 5.60 -14.93 -7.91
N GLU A 338 4.66 -15.80 -8.26
CA GLU A 338 4.98 -17.13 -8.77
C GLU A 338 5.63 -17.07 -10.16
N ASN A 339 5.35 -16.04 -10.96
CA ASN A 339 5.88 -15.92 -12.33
C ASN A 339 7.36 -15.53 -12.33
N GLU A 340 7.75 -14.65 -11.41
CA GLU A 340 9.15 -14.22 -11.23
C GLU A 340 9.90 -15.07 -10.19
N GLU A 341 9.24 -16.08 -9.61
CA GLU A 341 9.76 -16.91 -8.50
C GLU A 341 10.22 -16.05 -7.29
N VAL A 342 9.53 -14.93 -7.03
CA VAL A 342 9.85 -14.00 -5.95
C VAL A 342 9.00 -14.30 -4.72
N TYR A 343 9.69 -14.66 -3.63
CA TYR A 343 9.10 -14.89 -2.32
C TYR A 343 9.77 -13.95 -1.32
N LEU A 344 9.06 -12.88 -0.98
CA LEU A 344 9.58 -11.82 -0.13
C LEU A 344 8.85 -11.85 1.21
N SER A 345 9.58 -11.70 2.31
CA SER A 345 8.98 -11.17 3.54
C SER A 345 9.52 -9.77 3.74
N ALA A 346 8.65 -8.77 3.79
CA ALA A 346 9.06 -7.39 3.93
C ALA A 346 8.13 -6.59 4.83
N ARG A 347 8.72 -5.58 5.45
CA ARG A 347 8.03 -4.69 6.36
C ARG A 347 7.47 -3.50 5.59
N ILE A 348 6.22 -3.13 5.85
CA ILE A 348 5.61 -1.92 5.32
C ILE A 348 6.26 -0.71 5.99
N LEU A 349 7.09 0.03 5.25
CA LEU A 349 7.77 1.24 5.74
C LEU A 349 6.96 2.50 5.47
N GLU A 350 6.19 2.50 4.38
CA GLU A 350 5.27 3.54 4.00
C GLU A 350 3.98 2.91 3.48
N LEU A 351 2.84 3.52 3.82
CA LEU A 351 1.51 3.12 3.36
C LEU A 351 0.75 4.38 2.94
N THR A 352 0.20 4.37 1.74
CA THR A 352 -0.58 5.50 1.20
C THR A 352 -1.99 5.02 0.86
N HIS A 353 -2.98 5.76 1.33
CA HIS A 353 -4.39 5.55 0.99
C HIS A 353 -4.88 6.70 0.09
N GLN A 354 -5.66 6.33 -0.92
CA GLN A 354 -6.46 7.24 -1.72
C GLN A 354 -7.93 6.79 -1.60
N TYR A 355 -8.76 7.60 -0.95
CA TYR A 355 -10.11 7.21 -0.55
C TYR A 355 -11.15 7.43 -1.66
N SER A 356 -10.89 8.32 -2.61
CA SER A 356 -11.76 8.68 -3.73
C SER A 356 -11.77 7.60 -4.80
N ASN A 357 -10.64 6.93 -5.03
CA ASN A 357 -10.48 5.85 -5.99
C ASN A 357 -10.32 4.46 -5.35
N HIS A 358 -10.37 4.37 -4.01
CA HIS A 358 -10.15 3.13 -3.23
C HIS A 358 -8.81 2.45 -3.57
N SER A 359 -7.75 3.24 -3.74
CA SER A 359 -6.42 2.76 -4.09
C SER A 359 -5.48 2.77 -2.87
N HIS A 360 -4.56 1.80 -2.86
CA HIS A 360 -3.56 1.63 -1.82
C HIS A 360 -2.18 1.35 -2.43
N SER A 361 -1.15 1.99 -1.89
CA SER A 361 0.24 1.69 -2.25
C SER A 361 1.12 1.59 -1.02
N ALA A 362 2.15 0.74 -1.10
CA ALA A 362 3.07 0.51 -0.01
C ALA A 362 4.52 0.51 -0.49
N THR A 363 5.40 1.14 0.28
CA THR A 363 6.85 0.97 0.13
C THR A 363 7.35 -0.01 1.17
N LEU A 364 8.02 -1.07 0.72
CA LEU A 364 8.49 -2.14 1.58
C LEU A 364 10.00 -2.08 1.80
N GLY A 365 10.44 -2.48 2.99
CA GLY A 365 11.85 -2.61 3.33
C GLY A 365 12.13 -3.67 4.40
N ASP A 366 13.34 -3.67 4.96
CA ASP A 366 13.85 -4.74 5.86
C ASP A 366 13.65 -6.16 5.29
N TYR A 367 13.74 -6.30 3.96
CA TYR A 367 13.36 -7.52 3.28
C TYR A 367 14.37 -8.66 3.49
N LEU A 368 13.84 -9.87 3.63
CA LEU A 368 14.60 -11.11 3.55
C LEU A 368 14.20 -11.80 2.25
N ILE A 369 15.13 -11.87 1.28
CA ILE A 369 14.96 -12.73 0.11
C ILE A 369 15.00 -14.16 0.63
N GLN A 370 13.86 -14.85 0.57
CA GLN A 370 13.85 -16.27 0.86
C GLN A 370 14.53 -16.97 -0.31
N SER A 371 15.70 -17.57 -0.07
CA SER A 371 16.50 -18.17 -1.13
C SER A 371 15.69 -19.24 -1.87
N GLY A 372 15.39 -18.96 -3.15
CA GLY A 372 14.69 -19.84 -4.11
C GLY A 372 15.50 -21.08 -4.53
N GLY A 373 16.15 -21.74 -3.58
CA GLY A 373 16.92 -22.96 -3.82
C GLY A 373 16.55 -24.02 -2.81
N THR A 374 15.57 -24.86 -3.15
CA THR A 374 15.23 -26.12 -2.44
C THR A 374 15.01 -25.96 -0.92
N SER A 375 13.93 -25.28 -0.52
CA SER A 375 13.48 -25.34 0.87
C SER A 375 12.23 -26.22 0.93
N GLN A 376 12.41 -27.46 1.40
CA GLN A 376 11.30 -28.30 1.86
C GLN A 376 10.35 -27.49 2.77
N SER A 377 10.89 -26.55 3.54
CA SER A 377 10.13 -25.60 4.37
C SER A 377 9.30 -24.55 3.61
N LEU A 378 9.62 -24.20 2.36
CA LEU A 378 8.75 -23.36 1.50
C LEU A 378 7.63 -24.19 0.87
N LEU A 379 7.89 -25.45 0.51
CA LEU A 379 6.83 -26.39 0.14
C LEU A 379 5.95 -26.73 1.34
N ASP A 380 6.52 -26.89 2.53
CA ASP A 380 5.79 -27.21 3.75
C ASP A 380 4.97 -25.98 4.21
N LEU A 381 5.50 -24.76 4.11
CA LEU A 381 4.74 -23.52 4.32
C LEU A 381 3.68 -23.33 3.23
N ALA A 382 4.00 -23.55 1.96
CA ALA A 382 3.02 -23.51 0.88
C ALA A 382 1.95 -24.59 1.02
N TYR A 383 2.26 -25.75 1.59
CA TYR A 383 1.30 -26.82 1.89
C TYR A 383 0.46 -26.51 3.13
N GLU A 384 1.02 -25.93 4.19
CA GLU A 384 0.25 -25.41 5.34
C GLU A 384 -0.64 -24.23 4.96
N LEU A 385 -0.14 -23.30 4.15
CA LEU A 385 -0.89 -22.17 3.60
C LEU A 385 -1.94 -22.66 2.61
N ARG A 386 -1.64 -23.62 1.74
CA ARG A 386 -2.64 -24.27 0.89
C ARG A 386 -3.73 -24.93 1.73
N ASP A 387 -3.41 -25.61 2.83
CA ASP A 387 -4.40 -26.27 3.70
C ASP A 387 -5.22 -25.25 4.54
N GLN A 388 -4.71 -24.02 4.73
CA GLN A 388 -5.42 -22.90 5.34
C GLN A 388 -6.24 -22.05 4.33
N VAL A 389 -5.75 -21.86 3.11
CA VAL A 389 -6.36 -21.06 2.02
C VAL A 389 -7.39 -21.88 1.23
N SER A 390 -7.25 -23.20 1.09
CA SER A 390 -8.30 -24.07 0.53
C SER A 390 -9.53 -24.20 1.43
N ARG A 391 -9.58 -23.47 2.55
CA ARG A 391 -10.79 -23.25 3.34
C ARG A 391 -11.54 -21.95 2.99
N LYS A 392 -11.04 -21.11 2.07
CA LYS A 392 -11.63 -19.83 1.63
C LYS A 392 -11.12 -19.46 0.22
N ARG A 393 -11.72 -19.85 -0.92
CA ARG A 393 -13.03 -19.46 -1.47
C ARG A 393 -13.27 -20.35 -2.73
N PHE A 394 -14.49 -20.80 -2.94
CA PHE A 394 -14.90 -21.51 -4.17
C PHE A 394 -15.11 -20.50 -5.32
N ASP A 395 -14.87 -20.91 -6.56
CA ASP A 395 -15.12 -20.06 -7.75
C ASP A 395 -16.62 -20.06 -8.10
N VAL A 396 -17.26 -18.90 -8.21
CA VAL A 396 -18.70 -18.80 -8.50
C VAL A 396 -18.91 -18.20 -9.90
N LYS A 397 -19.30 -19.06 -10.85
CA LYS A 397 -19.56 -18.67 -12.25
C LYS A 397 -21.04 -18.39 -12.47
N LEU A 398 -21.36 -17.28 -13.13
CA LEU A 398 -22.71 -16.89 -13.50
C LEU A 398 -22.96 -17.09 -15.00
N GLU A 399 -23.84 -18.03 -15.33
CA GLU A 399 -24.11 -18.46 -16.72
C GLU A 399 -25.51 -18.01 -17.18
N PRO A 400 -25.62 -16.85 -17.87
CA PRO A 400 -26.89 -16.41 -18.42
C PRO A 400 -27.25 -17.12 -19.73
N THR A 401 -28.54 -17.36 -19.97
CA THR A 401 -29.03 -17.96 -21.23
C THR A 401 -28.91 -17.03 -22.44
N SER A 402 -28.77 -15.71 -22.21
CA SER A 402 -28.47 -14.67 -23.20
C SER A 402 -27.90 -13.46 -22.45
N GLN A 403 -27.08 -12.65 -23.11
CA GLN A 403 -26.48 -11.43 -22.52
C GLN A 403 -27.33 -10.17 -22.75
N ALA A 404 -28.42 -10.26 -23.52
CA ALA A 404 -29.26 -9.11 -23.83
C ALA A 404 -30.72 -9.49 -24.10
N PHE A 405 -31.62 -8.60 -23.70
CA PHE A 405 -32.98 -8.54 -24.20
C PHE A 405 -33.03 -7.77 -25.51
N VAL A 406 -33.71 -8.34 -26.50
CA VAL A 406 -34.01 -7.68 -27.78
C VAL A 406 -35.49 -7.29 -27.77
N ASP A 407 -35.78 -6.02 -28.06
CA ASP A 407 -37.15 -5.45 -28.09
C ASP A 407 -37.93 -5.53 -26.77
N GLY A 408 -37.23 -5.62 -25.64
CA GLY A 408 -37.86 -5.66 -24.31
C GLY A 408 -38.82 -6.84 -24.11
N LYS A 409 -38.57 -7.98 -24.76
CA LYS A 409 -39.38 -9.20 -24.68
C LYS A 409 -38.55 -10.40 -24.24
N GLY A 410 -39.23 -11.40 -23.67
CA GLY A 410 -38.62 -12.66 -23.24
C GLY A 410 -38.15 -12.65 -21.78
N THR A 411 -37.40 -13.68 -21.41
CA THR A 411 -36.83 -13.87 -20.06
C THR A 411 -35.43 -14.45 -20.21
N ILE A 412 -34.48 -14.00 -19.38
CA ILE A 412 -33.13 -14.58 -19.30
C ILE A 412 -33.01 -15.31 -17.96
N LYS A 413 -32.43 -16.51 -17.98
CA LYS A 413 -32.09 -17.23 -16.75
C LYS A 413 -30.59 -17.19 -16.54
N ILE A 414 -30.15 -16.89 -15.32
CA ILE A 414 -28.76 -16.86 -14.90
C ILE A 414 -28.57 -18.00 -13.90
N SER A 415 -27.68 -18.94 -14.21
CA SER A 415 -27.34 -20.03 -13.29
C SER A 415 -26.04 -19.68 -12.56
N ALA A 416 -26.09 -19.58 -11.23
CA ALA A 416 -24.91 -19.48 -10.38
C ALA A 416 -24.39 -20.89 -10.08
N LYS A 417 -23.13 -21.14 -10.43
CA LYS A 417 -22.45 -22.41 -10.18
C LYS A 417 -21.21 -22.21 -9.35
N VAL A 418 -21.02 -23.06 -8.35
CA VAL A 418 -19.91 -23.04 -7.41
C VAL A 418 -18.93 -24.15 -7.77
N TYR A 419 -17.67 -23.80 -7.95
CA TYR A 419 -16.61 -24.68 -8.37
C TYR A 419 -15.52 -24.80 -7.31
N ASP A 420 -15.13 -26.04 -7.04
CA ASP A 420 -13.92 -26.40 -6.29
C ASP A 420 -12.87 -26.85 -7.30
N GLY A 421 -12.01 -25.92 -7.72
CA GLY A 421 -11.19 -26.10 -8.92
C GLY A 421 -12.07 -26.33 -10.16
N SER A 422 -11.94 -27.49 -10.81
CA SER A 422 -12.76 -27.86 -11.98
C SER A 422 -14.07 -28.59 -11.64
N LEU A 423 -14.29 -28.94 -10.37
CA LEU A 423 -15.45 -29.70 -9.94
C LEU A 423 -16.63 -28.77 -9.61
N ASP A 424 -17.76 -28.93 -10.30
CA ASP A 424 -19.01 -28.27 -9.94
C ASP A 424 -19.57 -28.86 -8.63
N VAL A 425 -19.49 -28.07 -7.57
CA VAL A 425 -19.97 -28.38 -6.21
C VAL A 425 -21.22 -27.56 -5.83
N SER A 426 -21.89 -26.95 -6.79
CA SER A 426 -23.04 -26.04 -6.57
C SER A 426 -24.12 -26.61 -5.65
N THR A 427 -24.36 -27.92 -5.72
CA THR A 427 -25.38 -28.61 -4.93
C THR A 427 -25.07 -28.69 -3.43
N ASN A 428 -23.83 -28.36 -3.03
CA ASN A 428 -23.43 -28.34 -1.62
C ASN A 428 -23.91 -27.06 -0.90
N TYR A 429 -24.39 -26.08 -1.67
CA TYR A 429 -24.79 -24.77 -1.19
C TYR A 429 -26.24 -24.50 -1.54
N ASN A 430 -26.93 -23.79 -0.64
CA ASN A 430 -28.34 -23.43 -0.81
C ASN A 430 -28.60 -21.95 -0.56
N ASP A 431 -27.60 -21.19 -0.09
CA ASP A 431 -27.71 -19.77 0.19
C ASP A 431 -26.98 -18.96 -0.88
N PHE A 432 -27.74 -18.44 -1.82
CA PHE A 432 -27.30 -17.63 -2.96
C PHE A 432 -27.99 -16.28 -2.86
N GLN A 433 -27.26 -15.25 -2.48
CA GLN A 433 -27.79 -13.90 -2.26
C GLN A 433 -27.44 -13.01 -3.44
N TRP A 434 -28.45 -12.50 -4.11
CA TRP A 434 -28.27 -11.69 -5.30
C TRP A 434 -28.49 -10.21 -5.04
N THR A 435 -27.60 -9.40 -5.61
CA THR A 435 -27.75 -7.95 -5.75
C THR A 435 -27.62 -7.56 -7.21
N ARG A 436 -28.00 -6.33 -7.55
CA ARG A 436 -27.78 -5.78 -8.90
C ARG A 436 -27.35 -4.33 -8.88
N LEU A 437 -26.53 -3.96 -9.87
CA LEU A 437 -25.95 -2.64 -10.06
C LEU A 437 -26.42 -2.04 -11.38
N ASN A 438 -26.75 -0.76 -11.40
CA ASN A 438 -27.16 -0.07 -12.62
C ASN A 438 -25.95 0.33 -13.50
N GLU A 439 -26.19 1.08 -14.57
CA GLU A 439 -25.15 1.55 -15.50
C GLU A 439 -24.09 2.47 -14.87
N ALA A 440 -24.41 3.13 -13.76
CA ALA A 440 -23.49 3.96 -12.97
C ALA A 440 -22.78 3.17 -11.84
N GLY A 441 -23.05 1.87 -11.71
CA GLY A 441 -22.49 1.03 -10.64
C GLY A 441 -23.21 1.17 -9.30
N GLU A 442 -24.38 1.83 -9.25
CA GLU A 442 -25.15 1.99 -8.01
C GLU A 442 -26.01 0.74 -7.74
N ILE A 443 -26.04 0.29 -6.48
CA ILE A 443 -26.86 -0.85 -6.03
C ILE A 443 -28.35 -0.49 -6.11
N ASP A 444 -29.17 -1.44 -6.59
CA ASP A 444 -30.63 -1.34 -6.46
C ASP A 444 -31.09 -1.94 -5.13
N ASP A 445 -31.17 -1.10 -4.09
CA ASP A 445 -31.58 -1.49 -2.74
C ASP A 445 -32.98 -2.11 -2.67
N ASN A 446 -33.81 -1.92 -3.69
CA ASN A 446 -35.17 -2.46 -3.75
C ASN A 446 -35.23 -3.83 -4.45
N TRP A 447 -34.07 -4.40 -4.81
CA TRP A 447 -34.01 -5.66 -5.54
C TRP A 447 -33.07 -6.65 -4.87
N SER A 448 -33.58 -7.86 -4.66
CA SER A 448 -32.79 -9.01 -4.25
C SER A 448 -33.43 -10.29 -4.77
N ALA A 449 -32.64 -11.36 -4.84
CA ALA A 449 -33.15 -12.69 -5.10
C ALA A 449 -32.38 -13.72 -4.29
N THR A 450 -33.03 -14.85 -4.03
CA THR A 450 -32.47 -15.94 -3.24
C THR A 450 -32.71 -17.26 -3.96
N ASN A 451 -31.80 -17.67 -4.83
CA ASN A 451 -31.78 -18.98 -5.49
C ASN A 451 -30.52 -19.16 -6.34
N ASN A 452 -30.09 -20.38 -6.63
CA ASN A 452 -28.97 -20.61 -7.55
C ASN A 452 -29.33 -20.34 -9.03
N ILE A 453 -30.63 -20.28 -9.37
CA ILE A 453 -31.10 -19.88 -10.70
C ILE A 453 -31.93 -18.61 -10.56
N LEU A 454 -31.41 -17.51 -11.11
CA LEU A 454 -32.10 -16.24 -11.19
C LEU A 454 -32.82 -16.11 -12.54
N THR A 455 -34.09 -15.70 -12.53
CA THR A 455 -34.82 -15.33 -13.76
C THR A 455 -34.99 -13.82 -13.81
N VAL A 456 -34.47 -13.19 -14.85
CA VAL A 456 -34.53 -11.74 -15.05
C VAL A 456 -35.45 -11.39 -16.22
N TYR A 457 -36.02 -10.19 -16.14
CA TYR A 457 -36.99 -9.66 -17.10
C TYR A 457 -36.48 -8.33 -17.68
N PRO A 458 -36.99 -7.93 -18.86
CA PRO A 458 -36.68 -6.62 -19.42
C PRO A 458 -37.00 -5.48 -18.46
N ASP A 459 -36.13 -4.48 -18.42
CA ASP A 459 -36.25 -3.30 -17.54
C ASP A 459 -36.16 -2.00 -18.36
N SER A 460 -36.60 -0.91 -17.74
CA SER A 460 -36.45 0.46 -18.25
C SER A 460 -35.00 0.92 -18.39
N LYS A 461 -34.10 0.41 -17.53
CA LYS A 461 -32.64 0.69 -17.50
C LYS A 461 -31.89 -0.05 -18.60
N ASN A 462 -30.85 0.59 -19.16
CA ASN A 462 -30.11 0.06 -20.32
C ASN A 462 -29.30 -1.20 -20.00
N LEU A 463 -28.84 -1.36 -18.77
CA LEU A 463 -28.18 -2.57 -18.29
C LEU A 463 -28.39 -2.76 -16.80
N TRP A 464 -28.24 -4.00 -16.36
CA TRP A 464 -28.07 -4.38 -14.96
C TRP A 464 -26.91 -5.36 -14.84
N THR A 465 -26.00 -5.13 -13.90
CA THR A 465 -24.98 -6.09 -13.49
C THR A 465 -25.47 -6.84 -12.27
N TYR A 466 -25.68 -8.14 -12.39
CA TYR A 466 -26.12 -9.01 -11.30
C TYR A 466 -24.91 -9.61 -10.60
N CYS A 467 -24.89 -9.53 -9.28
CA CYS A 467 -23.88 -10.14 -8.41
C CYS A 467 -24.56 -11.22 -7.57
N CYS A 468 -23.87 -12.34 -7.34
CA CYS A 468 -24.35 -13.42 -6.48
C CYS A 468 -23.25 -13.78 -5.47
N ASP A 469 -23.57 -13.65 -4.20
CA ASP A 469 -22.76 -14.14 -3.09
C ASP A 469 -23.30 -15.49 -2.61
N VAL A 470 -22.41 -16.43 -2.31
CA VAL A 470 -22.77 -17.76 -1.84
C VAL A 470 -22.25 -17.96 -0.42
N TYR A 471 -23.10 -18.46 0.46
CA TYR A 471 -22.78 -18.69 1.87
C TYR A 471 -22.90 -20.17 2.23
N ASN A 472 -22.07 -20.62 3.18
CA ASN A 472 -22.23 -21.94 3.79
C ASN A 472 -23.30 -21.94 4.90
N ALA A 473 -23.59 -23.11 5.47
CA ALA A 473 -24.57 -23.26 6.55
C ALA A 473 -24.22 -22.50 7.85
N GLU A 474 -22.98 -22.04 7.99
CA GLU A 474 -22.49 -21.24 9.12
C GLU A 474 -22.56 -19.73 8.82
N ASN A 475 -23.24 -19.33 7.74
CA ASN A 475 -23.37 -17.94 7.29
C ASN A 475 -22.01 -17.27 6.97
N THR A 476 -21.03 -18.07 6.51
CA THR A 476 -19.74 -17.57 6.04
C THR A 476 -19.78 -17.47 4.52
N LEU A 477 -19.35 -16.33 3.98
CA LEU A 477 -19.21 -16.13 2.53
C LEU A 477 -18.14 -17.08 2.00
N ILE A 478 -18.50 -17.89 1.01
CA ILE A 478 -17.61 -18.88 0.41
C ILE A 478 -17.19 -18.56 -1.02
N GLY A 479 -17.88 -17.66 -1.72
CA GLY A 479 -17.55 -17.25 -3.07
C GLY A 479 -18.59 -16.30 -3.67
N SER A 480 -18.18 -15.54 -4.68
CA SER A 480 -19.02 -14.52 -5.33
C SER A 480 -18.82 -14.50 -6.83
N GLY A 481 -19.88 -14.23 -7.59
CA GLY A 481 -19.85 -14.13 -9.05
C GLY A 481 -20.62 -12.90 -9.57
N ARG A 482 -20.32 -12.46 -10.81
CA ARG A 482 -21.02 -11.32 -11.45
C ARG A 482 -21.26 -11.52 -12.95
N THR A 483 -22.34 -10.94 -13.49
CA THR A 483 -22.66 -10.95 -14.92
C THR A 483 -23.56 -9.77 -15.30
N THR A 484 -23.46 -9.26 -16.53
CA THR A 484 -24.19 -8.05 -16.97
C THR A 484 -25.19 -8.37 -18.07
N ILE A 485 -26.44 -7.94 -17.90
CA ILE A 485 -27.52 -8.12 -18.88
C ILE A 485 -27.94 -6.77 -19.45
N LEU A 486 -27.96 -6.68 -20.78
CA LEU A 486 -28.34 -5.46 -21.52
C LEU A 486 -29.84 -5.45 -21.87
N ASN A 487 -30.48 -4.28 -21.82
CA ASN A 487 -31.82 -4.01 -22.34
C ASN A 487 -31.73 -3.13 -23.59
N LEU A 488 -31.71 -3.75 -24.77
CA LEU A 488 -31.59 -3.03 -26.03
C LEU A 488 -32.97 -2.52 -26.49
N LYS A 489 -33.13 -1.21 -26.67
CA LYS A 489 -34.33 -0.58 -27.24
C LYS A 489 -34.12 -0.26 -28.73
N ASN A 490 -35.13 -0.57 -29.55
CA ASN A 490 -35.13 -0.23 -30.97
C ASN A 490 -35.41 1.27 -31.18
N GLY A 491 -34.63 1.91 -32.05
CA GLY A 491 -34.89 3.26 -32.55
C GLY A 491 -35.89 3.24 -33.71
N GLY A 492 -37.19 3.39 -33.41
CA GLY A 492 -38.24 3.66 -34.41
C GLY A 492 -38.69 2.47 -35.27
N GLU A 493 -39.91 2.57 -35.81
CA GLU A 493 -40.69 1.47 -36.41
C GLU A 493 -39.98 0.70 -37.55
N GLY A 494 -39.96 -0.63 -37.42
CA GLY A 494 -39.95 -1.56 -38.55
C GLY A 494 -38.59 -1.88 -39.19
N VAL A 495 -37.49 -1.34 -38.70
CA VAL A 495 -36.14 -1.74 -39.14
C VAL A 495 -35.51 -2.54 -38.00
N GLY A 496 -35.26 -3.84 -38.21
CA GLY A 496 -34.59 -4.66 -37.21
C GLY A 496 -33.20 -4.09 -36.89
N ALA A 497 -32.87 -3.98 -35.60
CA ALA A 497 -31.53 -3.58 -35.19
C ALA A 497 -30.53 -4.69 -35.49
N TYR A 498 -29.43 -4.32 -36.15
CA TYR A 498 -28.27 -5.16 -36.32
C TYR A 498 -27.34 -4.95 -35.12
N LEU A 499 -26.95 -6.06 -34.49
CA LEU A 499 -25.99 -6.08 -33.41
C LEU A 499 -24.59 -6.29 -33.99
N TYR A 500 -23.65 -5.42 -33.62
CA TYR A 500 -22.27 -5.48 -34.05
C TYR A 500 -21.32 -5.58 -32.87
N TYR A 501 -20.26 -6.35 -33.07
CA TYR A 501 -19.18 -6.54 -32.11
C TYR A 501 -17.90 -5.98 -32.69
N ALA A 502 -17.14 -5.27 -31.86
CA ALA A 502 -15.79 -4.84 -32.18
C ALA A 502 -14.85 -5.24 -31.05
N TRP A 503 -13.54 -5.19 -31.31
CA TRP A 503 -12.52 -5.55 -30.34
C TRP A 503 -11.40 -4.53 -30.35
N ALA A 504 -10.82 -4.26 -29.18
CA ALA A 504 -9.77 -3.26 -28.99
C ALA A 504 -8.80 -3.67 -27.87
N ASP A 505 -7.69 -2.96 -27.83
CA ASP A 505 -6.65 -3.15 -26.81
C ASP A 505 -6.84 -2.20 -25.60
N ASP A 506 -7.74 -1.22 -25.70
CA ASP A 506 -8.07 -0.26 -24.65
C ASP A 506 -9.59 -0.10 -24.42
N GLN A 507 -9.95 0.52 -23.29
CA GLN A 507 -11.33 0.69 -22.83
C GLN A 507 -12.14 1.69 -23.68
N THR A 508 -11.49 2.49 -24.51
CA THR A 508 -12.12 3.52 -25.35
C THR A 508 -12.29 3.08 -26.80
N GLY A 509 -11.74 1.91 -27.18
CA GLY A 509 -11.72 1.44 -28.56
C GLY A 509 -10.76 2.20 -29.46
N SER A 510 -9.88 3.04 -28.90
CA SER A 510 -8.98 3.91 -29.67
C SER A 510 -7.73 3.18 -30.16
N SER A 511 -7.30 2.14 -29.46
CA SER A 511 -6.13 1.33 -29.78
C SER A 511 -6.55 -0.07 -30.23
N GLY A 512 -5.96 -0.53 -31.34
CA GLY A 512 -6.15 -1.91 -31.81
C GLY A 512 -7.55 -2.28 -32.28
N PHE A 513 -8.38 -1.28 -32.62
CA PHE A 513 -9.77 -1.45 -33.05
C PHE A 513 -9.91 -2.35 -34.27
N VAL A 514 -10.70 -3.41 -34.14
CA VAL A 514 -11.06 -4.32 -35.22
C VAL A 514 -12.54 -4.67 -35.16
N LEU A 515 -13.16 -4.81 -36.33
CA LEU A 515 -14.59 -5.08 -36.48
C LEU A 515 -14.93 -6.57 -36.58
N THR A 516 -13.91 -7.41 -36.71
CA THR A 516 -14.03 -8.87 -36.78
C THR A 516 -13.20 -9.49 -35.68
N LYS A 517 -13.71 -10.58 -35.09
CA LYS A 517 -13.02 -11.27 -34.00
C LYS A 517 -11.66 -11.74 -34.51
N PRO A 518 -10.54 -11.23 -33.97
CA PRO A 518 -9.24 -11.70 -34.38
C PRO A 518 -9.05 -13.16 -33.95
N THR A 519 -8.57 -14.00 -34.86
CA THR A 519 -8.41 -15.45 -34.62
C THR A 519 -7.05 -15.82 -34.02
N ASN A 520 -6.09 -14.90 -34.04
CA ASN A 520 -4.69 -15.17 -33.68
C ASN A 520 -4.24 -14.43 -32.42
N ILE A 521 -5.04 -13.47 -31.94
CA ILE A 521 -4.74 -12.62 -30.78
C ILE A 521 -6.07 -12.31 -30.12
N THR A 522 -6.18 -12.56 -28.82
CA THR A 522 -7.37 -12.24 -28.05
C THR A 522 -7.25 -10.81 -27.51
N LYS A 523 -8.19 -9.96 -27.89
CA LYS A 523 -8.20 -8.51 -27.58
C LYS A 523 -8.70 -8.24 -26.17
N HIS A 524 -8.18 -7.21 -25.50
CA HIS A 524 -8.46 -6.92 -24.08
C HIS A 524 -9.91 -6.49 -23.85
N PHE A 525 -10.48 -5.74 -24.79
CA PHE A 525 -11.82 -5.20 -24.69
C PHE A 525 -12.68 -5.64 -25.88
N MET A 526 -13.95 -5.89 -25.61
CA MET A 526 -14.99 -6.14 -26.59
C MET A 526 -16.01 -5.02 -26.52
N GLY A 527 -16.26 -4.38 -27.67
CA GLY A 527 -17.24 -3.33 -27.84
C GLY A 527 -18.53 -3.90 -28.42
N ILE A 528 -19.67 -3.43 -27.93
CA ILE A 528 -21.00 -3.80 -28.42
C ILE A 528 -21.72 -2.55 -28.91
N CYS A 529 -22.27 -2.61 -30.13
CA CYS A 529 -23.07 -1.54 -30.72
C CYS A 529 -24.33 -2.11 -31.37
N SER A 530 -25.47 -1.42 -31.20
CA SER A 530 -26.70 -1.67 -31.94
C SER A 530 -26.91 -0.58 -32.98
N SER A 531 -27.16 -0.95 -34.24
CA SER A 531 -27.44 0.01 -35.31
C SER A 531 -28.66 -0.40 -36.13
N SER A 532 -29.43 0.57 -36.61
CA SER A 532 -30.51 0.35 -37.58
C SER A 532 -29.99 0.09 -39.00
N SER A 533 -28.67 0.24 -39.21
CA SER A 533 -28.00 -0.04 -40.47
C SER A 533 -27.55 -1.49 -40.54
N SER A 534 -27.72 -2.12 -41.71
CA SER A 534 -27.13 -3.43 -42.02
C SER A 534 -25.61 -3.36 -42.30
N VAL A 535 -25.01 -2.18 -42.12
CA VAL A 535 -23.57 -1.95 -42.20
C VAL A 535 -23.02 -1.70 -40.80
N GLN A 536 -21.99 -2.46 -40.44
CA GLN A 536 -21.32 -2.34 -39.14
C GLN A 536 -20.70 -0.95 -38.93
N PRO A 537 -20.98 -0.27 -37.80
CA PRO A 537 -20.33 0.98 -37.45
C PRO A 537 -18.83 0.86 -37.36
N ILE A 538 -18.11 1.82 -37.95
CA ILE A 538 -16.63 1.84 -37.96
C ILE A 538 -16.04 2.81 -36.95
N ASN A 539 -16.88 3.57 -36.24
CA ASN A 539 -16.46 4.53 -35.23
C ASN A 539 -16.46 3.85 -33.85
N PRO A 540 -15.30 3.72 -33.17
CA PRO A 540 -15.21 3.07 -31.87
C PRO A 540 -16.06 3.75 -30.78
N ALA A 541 -16.35 5.05 -30.91
CA ALA A 541 -17.22 5.77 -29.97
C ALA A 541 -18.69 5.36 -30.04
N GLU A 542 -19.10 4.63 -31.07
CA GLU A 542 -20.47 4.06 -31.18
C GLU A 542 -20.62 2.75 -30.41
N TYR A 543 -19.53 2.19 -29.88
CA TYR A 543 -19.51 0.95 -29.13
C TYR A 543 -19.42 1.23 -27.63
N THR A 544 -20.19 0.48 -26.84
CA THR A 544 -19.99 0.37 -25.40
C THR A 544 -18.95 -0.70 -25.13
N TRP A 545 -17.83 -0.33 -24.52
CA TRP A 545 -16.67 -1.19 -24.31
C TRP A 545 -16.69 -1.86 -22.94
N GLN A 546 -16.36 -3.15 -22.92
CA GLN A 546 -16.20 -3.95 -21.70
C GLN A 546 -15.00 -4.88 -21.84
N ILE A 547 -14.47 -5.37 -20.71
CA ILE A 547 -13.38 -6.36 -20.73
C ILE A 547 -13.86 -7.61 -21.48
N ASN A 548 -13.02 -8.12 -22.38
CA ASN A 548 -13.30 -9.32 -23.15
C ASN A 548 -13.12 -10.57 -22.27
N SER A 549 -14.20 -11.31 -22.03
CA SER A 549 -14.20 -12.52 -21.21
C SER A 549 -13.27 -13.62 -21.75
N ASP A 550 -13.09 -13.71 -23.07
CA ASP A 550 -12.19 -14.70 -23.68
C ASP A 550 -10.72 -14.36 -23.39
N TRP A 551 -10.38 -13.07 -23.30
CA TRP A 551 -9.04 -12.63 -22.90
C TRP A 551 -8.76 -12.96 -21.44
N LEU A 552 -9.77 -12.75 -20.57
CA LEU A 552 -9.69 -13.11 -19.16
C LEU A 552 -9.53 -14.63 -19.00
N ALA A 553 -10.33 -15.42 -19.74
CA ALA A 553 -10.30 -16.88 -19.71
C ALA A 553 -8.99 -17.46 -20.25
N GLU A 554 -8.41 -16.94 -21.35
CA GLU A 554 -7.10 -17.39 -21.85
C GLU A 554 -5.95 -17.10 -20.88
N ARG A 555 -6.03 -16.01 -20.11
CA ARG A 555 -5.05 -15.75 -19.04
C ARG A 555 -5.22 -16.74 -17.88
N LEU A 556 -6.45 -17.06 -17.52
CA LEU A 556 -6.77 -18.04 -16.48
C LEU A 556 -6.39 -19.48 -16.90
N GLU A 557 -6.63 -19.89 -18.15
CA GLU A 557 -6.21 -21.22 -18.66
C GLU A 557 -4.68 -21.33 -18.82
N LYS A 558 -3.97 -20.25 -19.18
CA LYS A 558 -2.50 -20.26 -19.20
C LYS A 558 -1.88 -20.35 -17.80
N LEU A 559 -2.61 -19.92 -16.77
CA LEU A 559 -2.25 -20.13 -15.36
C LEU A 559 -2.49 -21.59 -14.92
N GLU A 560 -3.47 -22.30 -15.51
CA GLU A 560 -3.75 -23.71 -15.20
C GLU A 560 -2.87 -24.71 -16.00
N GLY A 561 -2.56 -24.41 -17.27
CA GLY A 561 -1.86 -25.32 -18.19
C GLY A 561 -0.34 -25.43 -18.02
N SER A 562 0.30 -24.55 -17.25
CA SER A 562 1.75 -24.59 -16.99
C SER A 562 2.15 -25.54 -15.85
N THR A 563 1.18 -26.13 -15.14
CA THR A 563 1.39 -27.14 -14.09
C THR A 563 1.48 -28.58 -14.60
N GLY A 564 1.51 -28.77 -15.93
CA GLY A 564 1.44 -30.08 -16.58
C GLY A 564 2.47 -30.34 -17.66
N THR A 565 3.77 -30.23 -17.36
CA THR A 565 4.87 -31.05 -17.92
C THR A 565 6.12 -30.96 -17.07
#